data_AF-A0AAV0NER7-F1
#
_entry.id   AF-A0AAV0NER7-F1
#
_cell.length_a   1.000
_cell.length_b   1.000
_cell.length_c   1.000
_cell.angle_alpha   90.00
_cell.angle_beta   90.00
_cell.angle_gamma   90.00
#
_symmetry.space_group_name_H-M   'P 1'
#
loop_
_entity.id
_entity.type
_entity.pdbx_description
1 polymer ?
#
loop_
_entity_poly.entity_id
_entity_poly.type
_entity_poly.pdbx_seq_one_letter_code
_entity_poly.pdbx_strand_id
1 'polypeptide(L)'
;ECYFWIICIYFEPKYRVARVLNAKIYIVLTTLNDTCDNFGTYEEVQALVKAIQRLDARALDELPDRMKNMYRLTLNVYDEIEEEAEKTGSTFIVEYAKEEFEQKRDHAPSSVECCMKQYGISDKEAVEFLLNELSNAWKNIGREYCQKPTLLPTVFKDRIINYARSMNLFYDNRNGDRYTNSHLLKEHLTALFVDPVPL
;
A
#
# COMPACT_ATOMS: atom_id res chain seq x y z
N GLU A 1 1.81 -8.73 -9.55
CA GLU A 1 0.79 -8.23 -8.59
C GLU A 1 0.97 -6.75 -8.32
N CYS A 2 2.11 -6.30 -7.74
CA CYS A 2 2.37 -4.88 -7.41
C CYS A 2 2.07 -3.91 -8.57
N TYR A 3 2.68 -4.13 -9.74
CA TYR A 3 2.46 -3.24 -10.89
C TYR A 3 1.01 -3.28 -11.40
N PHE A 4 0.37 -4.46 -11.36
CA PHE A 4 -1.03 -4.62 -11.75
C PHE A 4 -1.99 -3.87 -10.80
N TRP A 5 -1.67 -3.81 -9.51
CA TRP A 5 -2.44 -2.97 -8.59
C TRP A 5 -2.31 -1.50 -8.94
N ILE A 6 -1.08 -1.03 -9.11
CA ILE A 6 -0.81 0.38 -9.38
C ILE A 6 -1.40 0.85 -10.72
N ILE A 7 -1.40 0.01 -11.76
CA ILE A 7 -2.04 0.38 -13.02
C ILE A 7 -3.56 0.54 -12.89
N CYS A 8 -4.23 -0.21 -12.00
CA CYS A 8 -5.66 0.00 -11.71
C CYS A 8 -5.94 1.39 -11.10
N ILE A 9 -4.94 1.99 -10.45
CA ILE A 9 -5.05 3.32 -9.82
C ILE A 9 -4.62 4.42 -10.80
N TYR A 10 -3.54 4.19 -11.55
CA TYR A 10 -2.84 5.16 -12.39
C TYR A 10 -2.75 4.76 -13.86
N PHE A 11 -3.85 4.37 -14.52
CA PHE A 11 -3.79 3.76 -15.85
C PHE A 11 -3.38 4.71 -17.00
N GLU A 12 -3.63 6.02 -16.88
CA GLU A 12 -3.42 6.95 -17.99
C GLU A 12 -1.92 7.13 -18.34
N PRO A 13 -1.54 7.26 -19.63
CA PRO A 13 -0.12 7.32 -20.04
C PRO A 13 0.70 8.39 -19.32
N LYS A 14 0.11 9.56 -19.03
CA LYS A 14 0.75 10.66 -18.31
C LYS A 14 1.26 10.31 -16.91
N TYR A 15 0.73 9.26 -16.28
CA TYR A 15 1.16 8.80 -14.95
C TYR A 15 2.23 7.71 -15.01
N ARG A 16 2.98 7.58 -16.11
CA ARG A 16 4.05 6.58 -16.26
C ARG A 16 5.04 6.57 -15.10
N VAL A 17 5.56 7.73 -14.72
CA VAL A 17 6.56 7.84 -13.64
C VAL A 17 5.94 7.45 -12.29
N ALA A 18 4.77 8.03 -11.98
CA ALA A 18 4.02 7.68 -10.76
C ALA A 18 3.72 6.17 -10.67
N ARG A 19 3.35 5.52 -11.79
CA ARG A 19 3.13 4.06 -11.83
C ARG A 19 4.38 3.27 -11.45
N VAL A 20 5.52 3.62 -12.03
CA VAL A 20 6.78 2.90 -11.77
C VAL A 20 7.23 3.08 -10.33
N LEU A 21 7.24 4.33 -9.83
CA LEU A 21 7.62 4.62 -8.44
C LEU A 21 6.69 3.94 -7.44
N ASN A 22 5.37 4.05 -7.61
CA ASN A 22 4.41 3.39 -6.71
C ASN A 22 4.55 1.85 -6.75
N ALA A 23 4.84 1.26 -7.91
CA ALA A 23 5.06 -0.18 -7.97
C ALA A 23 6.30 -0.61 -7.17
N LYS A 24 7.39 0.18 -7.23
CA LYS A 24 8.60 -0.05 -6.41
C LYS A 24 8.34 0.12 -4.91
N ILE A 25 7.59 1.16 -4.52
CA ILE A 25 7.15 1.37 -3.14
C ILE A 25 6.36 0.16 -2.64
N TYR A 26 5.40 -0.34 -3.43
CA TYR A 26 4.62 -1.52 -3.05
C TYR A 26 5.48 -2.77 -2.88
N ILE A 27 6.46 -2.99 -3.76
CA ILE A 27 7.42 -4.11 -3.61
C ILE A 27 8.16 -3.99 -2.28
N VAL A 28 8.64 -2.79 -1.91
CA VAL A 28 9.31 -2.56 -0.63
C VAL A 28 8.37 -2.85 0.53
N LEU A 29 7.15 -2.28 0.51
CA LEU A 29 6.16 -2.45 1.58
C LEU A 29 5.77 -3.92 1.79
N THR A 30 5.58 -4.69 0.72
CA THR A 30 5.18 -6.11 0.88
C THR A 30 6.36 -6.99 1.26
N THR A 31 7.57 -6.67 0.79
CA THR A 31 8.79 -7.35 1.26
C THR A 31 9.03 -7.08 2.75
N LEU A 32 8.80 -5.84 3.20
CA LEU A 32 8.83 -5.46 4.61
C LEU A 32 7.78 -6.23 5.41
N ASN A 33 6.54 -6.29 4.92
CA ASN A 33 5.46 -7.04 5.56
C ASN A 33 5.84 -8.52 5.75
N ASP A 34 6.28 -9.19 4.68
CA ASP A 34 6.69 -10.60 4.76
C ASP A 34 7.87 -10.82 5.71
N THR A 35 8.82 -9.88 5.71
CA THR A 35 9.96 -9.90 6.63
C THR A 35 9.49 -9.81 8.08
N CYS A 36 8.54 -8.94 8.39
CA CYS A 36 7.98 -8.81 9.73
C CYS A 36 7.13 -10.01 10.15
N ASP A 37 6.33 -10.56 9.25
CA ASP A 37 5.35 -11.61 9.57
C ASP A 37 5.95 -13.03 9.61
N ASN A 38 6.87 -13.34 8.68
CA ASN A 38 7.28 -14.73 8.43
C ASN A 38 8.77 -15.00 8.68
N PHE A 39 9.63 -13.99 8.62
CA PHE A 39 11.09 -14.21 8.58
C PHE A 39 11.84 -13.58 9.75
N GLY A 40 11.40 -12.44 10.26
CA GLY A 40 12.05 -11.64 11.30
C GLY A 40 11.87 -12.20 12.71
N THR A 41 12.93 -12.20 13.53
CA THR A 41 12.70 -12.21 14.98
C THR A 41 12.26 -10.82 15.43
N TYR A 42 11.65 -10.74 16.59
CA TYR A 42 11.22 -9.46 17.16
C TYR A 42 12.37 -8.44 17.22
N GLU A 43 13.56 -8.85 17.66
CA GLU A 43 14.74 -7.98 17.79
C GLU A 43 15.21 -7.46 16.43
N GLU A 44 15.17 -8.31 15.40
CA GLU A 44 15.62 -7.94 14.06
C GLU A 44 14.61 -7.03 13.36
N VAL A 45 13.31 -7.26 13.56
CA VAL A 45 12.25 -6.36 13.11
C VAL A 45 12.36 -5.01 13.83
N GLN A 46 12.60 -4.99 15.14
CA GLN A 46 12.82 -3.75 15.88
C GLN A 46 14.04 -2.97 15.39
N ALA A 47 15.17 -3.65 15.15
CA ALA A 47 16.37 -3.02 14.60
C ALA A 47 16.06 -2.43 13.22
N LEU A 48 15.32 -3.16 12.40
CA LEU A 48 14.93 -2.73 11.06
C LEU A 48 13.97 -1.53 11.07
N VAL A 49 12.94 -1.54 11.92
CA VAL A 49 12.02 -0.40 12.08
C VAL A 49 12.80 0.86 12.47
N LYS A 50 13.74 0.76 13.42
CA LYS A 50 14.60 1.87 13.81
C LYS A 50 15.47 2.38 12.66
N ALA A 51 16.01 1.47 11.84
CA ALA A 51 16.77 1.84 10.65
C ALA A 51 15.89 2.58 9.63
N ILE A 52 14.66 2.10 9.37
CA ILE A 52 13.72 2.74 8.44
C ILE A 52 13.31 4.13 8.95
N GLN A 53 13.06 4.29 10.25
CA GLN A 53 12.77 5.59 10.85
C GLN A 53 13.93 6.58 10.69
N ARG A 54 15.18 6.12 10.78
CA ARG A 54 16.36 6.97 10.54
C ARG A 54 16.59 7.29 9.06
N LEU A 55 16.17 6.38 8.18
CA LEU A 55 16.31 6.47 6.72
C LEU A 55 17.73 6.89 6.28
N ASP A 56 18.75 6.26 6.84
CA ASP A 56 20.15 6.60 6.67
C ASP A 56 20.99 5.36 6.34
N ALA A 57 21.78 5.43 5.27
CA ALA A 57 22.67 4.35 4.84
C ALA A 57 23.60 3.83 5.95
N ARG A 58 23.99 4.67 6.91
CA ARG A 58 24.82 4.27 8.06
C ARG A 58 24.16 3.22 8.95
N ALA A 59 22.83 3.16 8.98
CA ALA A 59 22.10 2.15 9.74
C ALA A 59 22.27 0.74 9.15
N LEU A 60 22.77 0.58 7.91
CA LEU A 60 23.08 -0.74 7.34
C LEU A 60 24.07 -1.53 8.18
N ASP A 61 25.07 -0.87 8.78
CA ASP A 61 26.11 -1.55 9.57
C ASP A 61 25.57 -2.07 10.91
N GLU A 62 24.47 -1.49 11.39
CA GLU A 62 23.78 -1.88 12.63
C GLU A 62 22.80 -3.04 12.43
N LEU A 63 22.48 -3.39 11.18
CA LEU A 63 21.48 -4.41 10.86
C LEU A 63 22.10 -5.82 10.74
N PRO A 64 21.32 -6.87 11.06
CA PRO A 64 21.68 -8.24 10.72
C PRO A 64 21.86 -8.40 9.20
N ASP A 65 22.83 -9.22 8.78
CA ASP A 65 23.17 -9.37 7.35
C ASP A 65 21.97 -9.72 6.46
N ARG A 66 21.01 -10.50 6.98
CA ARG A 66 19.79 -10.86 6.26
C ARG A 66 18.86 -9.67 6.00
N MET A 67 18.86 -8.65 6.86
CA MET A 67 18.01 -7.46 6.75
C MET A 67 18.64 -6.36 5.88
N LYS A 68 19.97 -6.36 5.73
CA LYS A 68 20.71 -5.34 4.96
C LYS A 68 20.23 -5.22 3.52
N ASN A 69 19.97 -6.34 2.86
CA ASN A 69 19.51 -6.34 1.47
C ASN A 69 18.16 -5.63 1.31
N MET A 70 17.24 -5.90 2.24
CA MET A 70 15.91 -5.29 2.23
C MET A 70 16.02 -3.80 2.56
N TYR A 71 16.78 -3.42 3.59
CA TYR A 71 16.96 -2.00 3.93
C TYR A 71 17.64 -1.20 2.81
N ARG A 72 18.62 -1.79 2.12
CA ARG A 72 19.23 -1.18 0.94
C ARG A 72 18.24 -0.98 -0.20
N LEU A 73 17.32 -1.93 -0.43
CA LEU A 73 16.24 -1.75 -1.42
C LEU A 73 15.34 -0.57 -1.03
N THR A 74 14.99 -0.44 0.25
CA THR A 74 14.22 0.69 0.77
C THR A 74 14.92 2.02 0.48
N LEU A 75 16.20 2.15 0.84
CA LEU A 75 16.98 3.37 0.59
C LEU A 75 17.00 3.75 -0.90
N ASN A 76 17.32 2.79 -1.77
CA ASN A 76 17.35 3.05 -3.21
C ASN A 76 16.02 3.58 -3.76
N VAL A 77 14.89 3.05 -3.27
CA VAL A 77 13.56 3.52 -3.68
C VAL A 77 13.27 4.93 -3.14
N TYR A 78 13.69 5.23 -1.91
CA TYR A 78 13.57 6.57 -1.36
C TYR A 78 14.41 7.59 -2.13
N ASP A 79 15.66 7.26 -2.49
CA ASP A 79 16.52 8.12 -3.30
C ASP A 79 15.86 8.44 -4.66
N GLU A 80 15.29 7.43 -5.32
CA GLU A 80 14.55 7.64 -6.58
C GLU A 80 13.32 8.57 -6.42
N ILE A 81 12.62 8.48 -5.28
CA ILE A 81 11.47 9.34 -4.96
C ILE A 81 11.94 10.78 -4.73
N GLU A 82 13.02 10.97 -3.98
CA GLU A 82 13.61 12.29 -3.71
C GLU A 82 14.08 12.94 -5.00
N GLU A 83 14.82 12.22 -5.86
CA GLU A 83 15.25 12.72 -7.15
C GLU A 83 14.07 13.16 -8.04
N GLU A 84 12.97 12.39 -8.06
CA GLU A 84 11.79 12.77 -8.84
C GLU A 84 11.05 13.96 -8.21
N ALA A 85 10.99 14.03 -6.88
CA ALA A 85 10.38 15.14 -6.17
C ALA A 85 11.17 16.44 -6.39
N GLU A 86 12.49 16.39 -6.46
CA GLU A 86 13.33 17.54 -6.84
C GLU A 86 13.05 18.00 -8.26
N LYS A 87 13.01 17.06 -9.23
CA LYS A 87 12.72 17.36 -10.65
C LYS A 87 11.35 18.02 -10.85
N THR A 88 10.38 17.66 -10.03
CA THR A 88 8.99 18.13 -10.13
C THR A 88 8.66 19.27 -9.16
N GLY A 89 9.59 19.66 -8.29
CA GLY A 89 9.38 20.69 -7.27
C GLY A 89 8.41 20.29 -6.16
N SER A 90 8.30 18.98 -5.86
CA SER A 90 7.35 18.42 -4.90
C SER A 90 8.02 17.78 -3.67
N THR A 91 9.21 18.24 -3.28
CA THR A 91 9.97 17.73 -2.13
C THR A 91 9.19 17.77 -0.82
N PHE A 92 8.31 18.77 -0.63
CA PHE A 92 7.43 18.88 0.53
C PHE A 92 6.53 17.65 0.77
N ILE A 93 6.18 16.90 -0.29
CA ILE A 93 5.39 15.66 -0.17
C ILE A 93 6.22 14.57 0.50
N VAL A 94 7.51 14.49 0.18
CA VAL A 94 8.44 13.52 0.75
C VAL A 94 8.70 13.86 2.22
N GLU A 95 8.92 15.13 2.53
CA GLU A 95 9.08 15.63 3.90
C GLU A 95 7.86 15.30 4.76
N TYR A 96 6.66 15.64 4.29
CA TYR A 96 5.41 15.31 4.98
C TYR A 96 5.23 13.80 5.20
N ALA A 97 5.55 12.98 4.20
CA ALA A 97 5.46 11.53 4.32
C ALA A 97 6.44 10.95 5.36
N LYS A 98 7.64 11.53 5.49
CA LYS A 98 8.61 11.16 6.54
C LYS A 98 8.08 11.50 7.92
N GLU A 99 7.57 12.73 8.11
CA GLU A 99 6.99 13.17 9.39
C GLU A 99 5.80 12.30 9.83
N GLU A 100 4.88 11.98 8.91
CA GLU A 100 3.74 11.09 9.19
C GLU A 100 4.17 9.66 9.55
N PHE A 101 5.27 9.17 8.97
CA PHE A 101 5.82 7.86 9.28
C PHE A 101 6.45 7.83 10.68
N GLU A 102 7.19 8.87 11.05
CA GLU A 102 7.77 9.03 12.40
C GLU A 102 6.71 9.09 13.50
N GLN A 103 5.52 9.60 13.20
CA GLN A 103 4.42 9.75 14.18
C GLN A 103 3.64 8.46 14.46
N LYS A 104 3.80 7.39 13.66
CA LYS A 104 3.03 6.14 13.82
C LYS A 104 3.69 5.15 14.79
N ARG A 105 2.87 4.60 15.70
CA ARG A 105 3.26 3.70 16.80
C ARG A 105 3.34 2.22 16.39
N ASP A 106 4.02 1.48 17.26
CA ASP A 106 4.25 0.02 17.26
C ASP A 106 3.06 -0.86 16.87
N HIS A 107 3.40 -2.04 16.32
CA HIS A 107 2.57 -3.20 16.01
C HIS A 107 1.12 -3.16 16.52
N ALA A 108 0.17 -3.03 15.59
CA ALA A 108 -1.26 -3.08 15.87
C ALA A 108 -1.80 -4.52 15.79
N PRO A 109 -2.66 -4.98 16.72
CA PRO A 109 -3.37 -6.25 16.59
C PRO A 109 -4.30 -6.23 15.35
N SER A 110 -4.72 -7.40 14.89
CA SER A 110 -5.65 -7.48 13.76
C SER A 110 -6.93 -6.67 14.03
N SER A 111 -7.56 -6.15 12.97
CA SER A 111 -8.80 -5.37 13.11
C SER A 111 -9.93 -6.17 13.77
N VAL A 112 -9.97 -7.48 13.53
CA VAL A 112 -10.95 -8.40 14.13
C VAL A 112 -10.68 -8.55 15.62
N GLU A 113 -9.43 -8.84 16.01
CA GLU A 113 -9.06 -8.97 17.43
C GLU A 113 -9.27 -7.66 18.21
N CYS A 114 -8.92 -6.52 17.60
CA CYS A 114 -9.21 -5.21 18.17
C CYS A 114 -10.72 -5.00 18.38
N CYS A 115 -11.53 -5.35 17.38
CA CYS A 115 -12.99 -5.22 17.45
C CYS A 115 -13.59 -6.14 18.52
N MET A 116 -13.20 -7.42 18.55
CA MET A 116 -13.62 -8.38 19.59
C MET A 116 -13.28 -7.86 20.99
N LYS A 117 -12.05 -7.39 21.20
CA LYS A 117 -11.61 -6.88 22.51
C LYS A 117 -12.31 -5.59 22.91
N GLN A 118 -12.56 -4.69 21.97
CA GLN A 118 -13.20 -3.40 22.22
C GLN A 118 -14.69 -3.54 22.54
N TYR A 119 -15.40 -4.43 21.82
CA TYR A 119 -16.86 -4.56 21.91
C TYR A 119 -17.31 -5.80 22.69
N GLY A 120 -16.38 -6.69 23.07
CA GLY A 120 -16.70 -7.93 23.77
C GLY A 120 -17.50 -8.94 22.93
N ILE A 121 -17.34 -8.90 21.61
CA ILE A 121 -18.11 -9.70 20.65
C ILE A 121 -17.31 -10.89 20.12
N SER A 122 -18.01 -11.87 19.54
CA SER A 122 -17.38 -13.02 18.90
C SER A 122 -16.66 -12.65 17.59
N ASP A 123 -15.77 -13.51 17.13
CA ASP A 123 -15.06 -13.37 15.85
C ASP A 123 -16.01 -13.16 14.66
N LYS A 124 -17.09 -13.97 14.59
CA LYS A 124 -18.11 -13.85 13.54
C LYS A 124 -18.83 -12.50 13.58
N GLU A 125 -19.20 -12.04 14.77
CA GLU A 125 -19.86 -10.74 14.96
C GLU A 125 -18.90 -9.58 14.62
N ALA A 126 -17.62 -9.69 14.96
CA ALA A 126 -16.60 -8.71 14.59
C ALA A 126 -16.39 -8.63 13.08
N VAL A 127 -16.34 -9.79 12.39
CA VAL A 127 -16.27 -9.83 10.92
C VAL A 127 -17.51 -9.18 10.30
N GLU A 128 -18.72 -9.49 10.77
CA GLU A 128 -19.96 -8.90 10.27
C GLU A 128 -20.00 -7.37 10.49
N PHE A 129 -19.59 -6.92 11.68
CA PHE A 129 -19.46 -5.50 12.00
C PHE A 129 -18.50 -4.79 11.05
N LEU A 130 -17.29 -5.32 10.85
CA LEU A 130 -16.27 -4.74 9.96
C LEU A 130 -16.74 -4.71 8.50
N LEU A 131 -17.42 -5.76 8.02
CA LEU A 131 -18.00 -5.78 6.67
C LEU A 131 -19.08 -4.70 6.48
N ASN A 132 -19.91 -4.45 7.51
CA ASN A 132 -20.88 -3.36 7.48
C ASN A 132 -20.19 -1.98 7.45
N GLU A 133 -19.13 -1.79 8.23
CA GLU A 133 -18.33 -0.56 8.21
C GLU A 133 -17.66 -0.33 6.85
N LEU A 134 -17.12 -1.38 6.21
CA LEU A 134 -16.59 -1.30 4.85
C LEU A 134 -17.67 -0.91 3.83
N SER A 135 -18.88 -1.48 3.94
CA SER A 135 -20.02 -1.12 3.09
C SER A 135 -20.43 0.34 3.26
N ASN A 136 -20.42 0.84 4.50
CA ASN A 136 -20.71 2.24 4.80
C ASN A 136 -19.61 3.18 4.28
N ALA A 137 -18.33 2.82 4.46
CA ALA A 137 -17.19 3.55 3.93
C ALA A 137 -17.27 3.67 2.40
N TRP A 138 -17.62 2.59 1.69
CA TRP A 138 -17.83 2.62 0.24
C TRP A 138 -18.93 3.60 -0.19
N LYS A 139 -20.08 3.59 0.50
CA LYS A 139 -21.17 4.56 0.25
C LYS A 139 -20.72 6.00 0.49
N ASN A 140 -19.91 6.23 1.53
CA ASN A 140 -19.37 7.54 1.85
C ASN A 140 -18.41 8.03 0.76
N ILE A 141 -17.49 7.20 0.28
CA ILE A 141 -16.59 7.53 -0.84
C ILE A 141 -17.42 7.93 -2.07
N GLY A 142 -18.46 7.16 -2.41
CA GLY A 142 -19.33 7.48 -3.54
C GLY A 142 -20.09 8.80 -3.37
N ARG A 143 -20.55 9.10 -2.14
CA ARG A 143 -21.21 10.37 -1.82
C ARG A 143 -20.25 11.55 -1.97
N GLU A 144 -19.08 11.49 -1.32
CA GLU A 144 -18.06 12.54 -1.37
C GLU A 144 -17.55 12.78 -2.80
N TYR A 145 -17.43 11.72 -3.60
CA TYR A 145 -17.06 11.84 -5.01
C TYR A 145 -18.04 12.72 -5.80
N CYS A 146 -19.34 12.58 -5.53
CA CYS A 146 -20.44 13.26 -6.23
C CYS A 146 -20.81 14.64 -5.64
N GLN A 147 -20.43 14.94 -4.39
CA GLN A 147 -20.75 16.21 -3.74
C GLN A 147 -20.13 17.42 -4.46
N LYS A 148 -20.84 18.55 -4.43
CA LYS A 148 -20.36 19.86 -4.91
C LYS A 148 -20.75 20.96 -3.90
N PRO A 149 -19.88 21.95 -3.65
CA PRO A 149 -18.52 22.11 -4.18
C PRO A 149 -17.52 21.10 -3.57
N THR A 150 -16.43 20.83 -4.27
CA THR A 150 -15.45 19.80 -3.87
C THR A 150 -14.22 20.46 -3.26
N LEU A 151 -13.70 19.93 -2.15
CA LEU A 151 -12.39 20.36 -1.61
C LEU A 151 -11.23 19.95 -2.54
N LEU A 152 -11.36 18.81 -3.23
CA LEU A 152 -10.30 18.20 -4.01
C LEU A 152 -10.59 18.23 -5.52
N PRO A 153 -9.58 18.54 -6.35
CA PRO A 153 -9.66 18.36 -7.81
C PRO A 153 -10.05 16.93 -8.19
N THR A 154 -10.79 16.77 -9.29
CA THR A 154 -11.31 15.47 -9.77
C THR A 154 -10.22 14.42 -9.91
N VAL A 155 -9.03 14.80 -10.39
CA VAL A 155 -7.87 13.91 -10.52
C VAL A 155 -7.53 13.18 -9.21
N PHE A 156 -7.59 13.85 -8.05
CA PHE A 156 -7.32 13.22 -6.76
C PHE A 156 -8.47 12.30 -6.34
N LYS A 157 -9.72 12.73 -6.60
CA LYS A 157 -10.91 11.90 -6.34
C LYS A 157 -10.88 10.60 -7.16
N ASP A 158 -10.43 10.67 -8.41
CA ASP A 158 -10.26 9.51 -9.29
C ASP A 158 -9.26 8.51 -8.70
N ARG A 159 -8.15 8.99 -8.11
CA ARG A 159 -7.17 8.10 -7.48
C ARG A 159 -7.75 7.41 -6.25
N ILE A 160 -8.47 8.14 -5.39
CA ILE A 160 -9.12 7.58 -4.20
C ILE A 160 -10.16 6.51 -4.57
N ILE A 161 -11.05 6.81 -5.52
CA ILE A 161 -12.08 5.85 -5.92
C ILE A 161 -11.48 4.64 -6.65
N ASN A 162 -10.43 4.83 -7.46
CA ASN A 162 -9.74 3.73 -8.12
C ASN A 162 -8.97 2.86 -7.12
N TYR A 163 -8.39 3.43 -6.07
CA TYR A 163 -7.82 2.68 -4.96
C TYR A 163 -8.86 1.78 -4.30
N ALA A 164 -10.02 2.34 -3.92
CA ALA A 164 -11.10 1.57 -3.33
C ALA A 164 -11.66 0.48 -4.28
N ARG A 165 -11.75 0.77 -5.59
CA ARG A 165 -12.13 -0.23 -6.61
C ARG A 165 -11.10 -1.36 -6.73
N SER A 166 -9.81 -1.02 -6.70
CA SER A 166 -8.74 -2.01 -6.78
C SER A 166 -8.74 -2.95 -5.58
N MET A 167 -9.07 -2.46 -4.37
CA MET A 167 -9.25 -3.33 -3.19
C MET A 167 -10.29 -4.42 -3.43
N ASN A 168 -11.44 -4.07 -4.01
CA ASN A 168 -12.46 -5.06 -4.37
C ASN A 168 -11.97 -6.05 -5.45
N LEU A 169 -11.09 -5.63 -6.36
CA LEU A 169 -10.53 -6.53 -7.36
C LEU A 169 -9.57 -7.56 -6.75
N PHE A 170 -8.76 -7.15 -5.77
CA PHE A 170 -7.76 -7.99 -5.13
C PHE A 170 -8.32 -8.84 -3.99
N TYR A 171 -9.32 -8.35 -3.28
CA TYR A 171 -9.87 -8.97 -2.07
C TYR A 171 -11.40 -9.16 -2.12
N ASP A 172 -11.96 -9.48 -3.30
CA ASP A 172 -13.38 -9.87 -3.38
C ASP A 172 -13.60 -11.12 -2.52
N ASN A 173 -14.48 -11.01 -1.53
CA ASN A 173 -14.89 -12.10 -0.64
C ASN A 173 -15.33 -13.37 -1.38
N ARG A 174 -15.73 -13.28 -2.66
CA ARG A 174 -16.12 -14.44 -3.48
C ARG A 174 -14.95 -15.22 -4.06
N ASN A 175 -13.82 -14.56 -4.30
CA ASN A 175 -12.72 -15.12 -5.08
C ASN A 175 -11.41 -15.20 -4.28
N GLY A 176 -11.41 -14.76 -3.02
CA GLY A 176 -10.27 -14.84 -2.11
C GLY A 176 -9.22 -13.76 -2.35
N ASP A 177 -8.12 -13.88 -1.62
CA ASP A 177 -6.98 -12.96 -1.69
C ASP A 177 -6.16 -13.23 -2.97
N ARG A 178 -6.39 -12.41 -4.00
CA ARG A 178 -5.68 -12.47 -5.28
C ARG A 178 -4.31 -11.79 -5.25
N TYR A 179 -3.99 -11.05 -4.19
CA TYR A 179 -2.67 -10.47 -4.02
C TYR A 179 -1.68 -11.57 -3.65
N THR A 180 -2.01 -12.33 -2.61
CA THR A 180 -1.21 -13.47 -2.15
C THR A 180 -1.32 -14.65 -3.12
N ASN A 181 -2.54 -14.92 -3.64
CA ASN A 181 -2.78 -15.99 -4.61
C ASN A 181 -2.80 -15.46 -6.04
N SER A 182 -1.65 -14.99 -6.52
CA SER A 182 -1.57 -14.23 -7.77
C SER A 182 -1.95 -14.98 -9.05
N HIS A 183 -1.98 -16.32 -9.01
CA HIS A 183 -2.50 -17.12 -10.11
C HIS A 183 -3.97 -16.79 -10.44
N LEU A 184 -4.73 -16.27 -9.47
CA LEU A 184 -6.11 -15.80 -9.66
C LEU A 184 -6.21 -14.50 -10.49
N LEU A 185 -5.09 -13.80 -10.73
CA LEU A 185 -5.02 -12.62 -11.60
C LEU A 185 -4.69 -12.96 -13.05
N LYS A 186 -4.40 -14.22 -13.38
CA LYS A 186 -3.87 -14.64 -14.68
C LYS A 186 -4.68 -14.10 -15.85
N GLU A 187 -6.00 -14.25 -15.83
CA GLU A 187 -6.88 -13.78 -16.92
C GLU A 187 -6.80 -12.26 -17.11
N HIS A 188 -6.76 -11.51 -16.00
CA HIS A 188 -6.65 -10.04 -16.05
C HIS A 188 -5.29 -9.59 -16.58
N LEU A 189 -4.22 -10.29 -16.20
CA LEU A 189 -2.86 -10.02 -16.68
C LEU A 189 -2.73 -10.30 -18.17
N THR A 190 -3.27 -11.42 -18.65
CA THR A 190 -3.28 -11.75 -20.08
C THR A 190 -4.04 -10.69 -20.88
N ALA A 191 -5.26 -10.36 -20.46
CA ALA A 191 -6.09 -9.39 -21.17
C ALA A 191 -5.49 -7.97 -21.19
N LEU A 192 -4.74 -7.58 -20.16
CA LEU A 192 -4.19 -6.22 -20.06
C LEU A 192 -2.80 -6.07 -20.70
N PHE A 193 -1.96 -7.11 -20.63
CA PHE A 193 -0.54 -7.00 -20.99
C PHE A 193 -0.10 -7.91 -22.14
N VAL A 194 -0.91 -8.88 -22.55
CA VAL A 194 -0.52 -9.88 -23.55
C VAL A 194 -1.38 -9.77 -24.80
N ASP A 195 -2.71 -9.77 -24.64
CA ASP A 195 -3.63 -9.82 -25.77
C ASP A 195 -4.07 -8.40 -26.18
N PRO A 196 -3.61 -7.87 -27.33
CA PRO A 196 -4.09 -6.59 -27.82
C PRO A 196 -5.56 -6.69 -28.24
N VAL A 197 -6.33 -5.63 -28.03
CA VAL A 197 -7.70 -5.53 -28.56
C VAL A 197 -7.63 -5.55 -30.09
N PRO A 198 -8.32 -6.49 -30.77
CA PRO A 198 -8.37 -6.50 -32.23
C PRO A 198 -8.90 -5.17 -32.76
N LEU A 199 -8.23 -4.62 -33.77
CA LEU A 199 -8.63 -3.39 -34.46
C LEU A 199 -9.60 -3.69 -35.60
#